data_AF-A0A6J6LY97-F1
#
_entry.id   AF-A0A6J6LY97-F1
#
_cell.length_a   1.000
_cell.length_b   1.000
_cell.length_c   1.000
_cell.angle_alpha   90.00
_cell.angle_beta   90.00
_cell.angle_gamma   90.00
#
_symmetry.space_group_name_H-M   'P 1'
#
loop_
_entity.id
_entity.type
_entity.pdbx_description
1 polymer ?
#
loop_
_entity_poly.entity_id
_entity_poly.type
_entity_poly.pdbx_seq_one_letter_code
_entity_poly.pdbx_strand_id
1 'polypeptide(L)' 'MYVIENFPFTLIDGEEDGKTQRIWVAIDDRGLELEIVAVVLEDYLLITHVMPTDLRRGKKKWPQK' A
#
# COMPACT_ATOMS: atom_id res chain seq x y z
N MET A 1 -8.77 1.31 -14.20
CA MET A 1 -7.45 1.84 -13.88
C MET A 1 -7.01 1.26 -12.55
N TYR A 2 -5.88 0.54 -12.55
CA TYR A 2 -5.37 -0.18 -11.39
C TYR A 2 -4.55 0.74 -10.48
N VAL A 3 -4.69 0.57 -9.15
CA VAL A 3 -4.07 1.45 -8.15
C VAL A 3 -2.53 1.48 -8.25
N ILE A 4 -1.89 0.31 -8.31
CA ILE A 4 -0.42 0.18 -8.27
C ILE A 4 0.26 0.93 -9.42
N GLU A 5 -0.33 0.88 -10.61
CA GLU A 5 0.26 1.43 -11.84
C GLU A 5 0.05 2.95 -11.98
N ASN A 6 -0.99 3.50 -11.35
CA ASN A 6 -1.48 4.84 -11.69
C ASN A 6 -1.45 5.83 -10.52
N PHE A 7 -1.15 5.37 -9.31
CA PHE A 7 -1.12 6.21 -8.12
C PHE A 7 0.22 6.10 -7.40
N PRO A 8 0.68 7.19 -6.76
CA PRO A 8 1.90 7.18 -5.99
C PRO A 8 1.77 6.27 -4.76
N PHE A 9 2.90 5.78 -4.28
CA PHE A 9 2.99 5.03 -3.02
C PHE A 9 3.75 5.84 -1.97
N THR A 10 3.46 5.55 -0.71
CA THR A 10 4.29 5.92 0.43
C THR A 10 5.32 4.83 0.68
N LEU A 11 6.57 5.23 0.87
CA LEU A 11 7.68 4.32 1.17
C LEU A 11 7.91 4.28 2.68
N ILE A 12 7.96 3.08 3.25
CA ILE A 12 8.30 2.84 4.65
C ILE A 12 9.55 1.99 4.70
N ASP A 13 10.65 2.59 5.15
CA ASP A 13 11.89 1.85 5.38
C ASP A 13 11.76 1.03 6.67
N GLY A 14 11.98 -0.28 6.56
CA GLY A 14 12.01 -1.15 7.72
C GLY A 14 13.30 -0.94 8.50
N GLU A 15 13.24 -0.20 9.61
CA GLU A 15 14.40 0.02 10.49
C GLU A 15 14.97 -1.30 11.07
N GLU A 16 14.13 -2.33 11.25
CA GLU A 16 14.48 -3.56 11.98
C GLU A 16 14.70 -4.79 11.08
N ASP A 17 13.94 -4.94 9.99
CA ASP A 17 14.01 -6.13 9.10
C ASP A 17 14.70 -5.80 7.75
N GLY A 18 15.17 -4.56 7.58
CA GLY A 18 15.84 -4.09 6.35
C GLY A 18 14.97 -4.06 5.09
N LYS A 19 13.71 -4.46 5.19
CA LYS A 19 12.78 -4.58 4.07
C LYS A 19 11.99 -3.29 3.89
N THR A 20 12.18 -2.64 2.75
CA THR A 20 11.37 -1.48 2.34
C THR A 20 9.97 -1.94 1.96
N GLN A 21 8.96 -1.24 2.49
CA GLN A 21 7.56 -1.42 2.14
C GLN A 21 7.07 -0.26 1.28
N ARG A 22 6.14 -0.57 0.38
CA ARG A 22 5.38 0.41 -0.39
C ARG A 22 3.91 0.28 -0.06
N ILE A 23 3.26 1.42 0.11
CA ILE A 23 1.85 1.49 0.47
C ILE A 23 1.13 2.40 -0.49
N TRP A 24 0.08 1.89 -1.12
CA TRP A 24 -0.84 2.68 -1.93
C TRP A 24 -2.15 2.84 -1.18
N VAL A 25 -2.69 4.06 -1.19
CA VAL A 25 -4.05 4.36 -0.76
C VAL A 25 -4.69 5.24 -1.82
N ALA A 26 -5.58 4.66 -2.64
CA ALA A 26 -6.22 5.37 -3.73
C ALA A 26 -7.52 4.71 -4.19
N ILE A 27 -8.34 5.48 -4.89
CA ILE A 27 -9.60 5.04 -5.49
C ILE A 27 -9.32 4.38 -6.85
N ASP A 28 -9.79 3.14 -7.04
CA ASP A 28 -9.72 2.45 -8.32
C ASP A 28 -10.83 2.90 -9.30
N ASP A 29 -10.86 2.36 -10.51
CA ASP A 29 -11.90 2.66 -11.51
C ASP A 29 -13.30 2.19 -11.16
N ARG A 30 -13.45 1.36 -10.12
CA ARG A 30 -14.74 0.92 -9.61
C ARG A 30 -15.25 1.87 -8.52
N GLY A 31 -14.50 2.92 -8.20
CA GLY A 31 -14.82 3.88 -7.15
C GLY A 31 -14.50 3.36 -5.75
N LEU A 32 -13.70 2.30 -5.62
CA LEU A 32 -13.34 1.70 -4.34
C LEU A 32 -11.97 2.22 -3.89
N GLU A 33 -11.91 2.82 -2.70
CA GLU A 33 -10.62 3.17 -2.09
C GLU A 33 -9.95 1.91 -1.53
N LEU A 34 -8.77 1.59 -2.06
CA LEU A 34 -7.98 0.43 -1.68
C LEU A 34 -6.73 0.87 -0.93
N GLU A 35 -6.46 0.20 0.19
CA GLU A 35 -5.15 0.15 0.83
C GLU A 35 -4.41 -1.09 0.33
N ILE A 36 -3.25 -0.90 -0.30
CA ILE A 36 -2.38 -1.97 -0.78
C ILE A 36 -1.03 -1.84 -0.08
N VAL A 37 -0.55 -2.93 0.52
CA VAL A 37 0.79 -3.01 1.12
C VAL A 37 1.62 -4.05 0.39
N ALA A 38 2.83 -3.65 -0.02
CA ALA A 38 3.80 -4.53 -0.64
C ALA A 38 5.16 -4.43 0.05
N VAL A 39 5.86 -5.56 0.11
CA VAL A 39 7.29 -5.61 0.41
C VAL A 39 8.07 -5.56 -0.90
N VAL A 40 9.08 -4.70 -0.98
CA VAL A 40 9.97 -4.62 -2.13
C VAL A 40 11.04 -5.70 -2.01
N LEU A 41 11.10 -6.59 -3.00
CA LEU A 41 12.16 -7.58 -3.18
C LEU A 41 12.93 -7.24 -4.46
N GLU A 42 14.01 -7.98 -4.74
CA GLU A 42 14.94 -7.65 -5.84
C GLU A 42 14.23 -7.62 -7.21
N ASP A 43 13.42 -8.64 -7.52
CA ASP A 43 12.79 -8.79 -8.84
C ASP A 43 11.29 -8.47 -8.86
N TYR A 44 10.64 -8.38 -7.69
CA TYR A 44 9.19 -8.25 -7.62
C TYR A 44 8.70 -7.57 -6.34
N LEU A 45 7.43 -7.15 -6.40
CA LEU A 45 6.68 -6.68 -5.23
C LEU A 45 5.88 -7.84 -4.65
N LEU A 46 6.15 -8.21 -3.41
CA LEU A 46 5.33 -9.17 -2.68
C LEU A 46 4.16 -8.43 -2.05
N ILE A 47 2.96 -8.59 -2.61
CA ILE A 47 1.74 -8.01 -2.05
C ILE A 47 1.33 -8.82 -0.82
N THR A 48 1.34 -8.19 0.35
CA THR A 48 0.98 -8.83 1.62
C THR A 48 -0.41 -8.42 2.11
N HIS A 49 -0.93 -7.30 1.62
CA HIS A 49 -2.25 -6.81 1.99
C HIS A 49 -2.92 -6.05 0.86
N VAL A 50 -4.21 -6.32 0.65
CA VAL A 50 -5.13 -5.53 -0.18
C VAL A 50 -6.46 -5.47 0.54
N MET A 51 -6.92 -4.27 0.88
CA MET A 51 -8.17 -4.11 1.62
C MET A 51 -8.90 -2.84 1.19
N PRO A 52 -10.23 -2.89 0.98
CA PRO A 52 -11.05 -1.69 0.91
C PRO A 52 -10.99 -0.93 2.22
N THR A 53 -10.69 0.36 2.16
CA THR A 53 -10.50 1.18 3.38
C THR A 53 -11.79 1.32 4.19
N ASP A 54 -12.95 1.30 3.53
CA ASP A 54 -14.27 1.36 4.15
C ASP A 54 -14.56 0.18 5.09
N LEU A 55 -13.91 -0.97 4.87
CA LEU A 55 -14.08 -2.17 5.69
C LEU A 55 -13.13 -2.21 6.89
N ARG A 56 -12.30 -1.18 7.06
CA ARG A 56 -11.20 -1.19 8.02
C ARG A 56 -11.72 -0.87 9.42
N ARG A 57 -11.62 -1.85 10.33
CA ARG A 57 -12.18 -1.80 11.70
C ARG A 57 -11.49 -0.79 12.65
N GLY A 58 -10.47 -0.05 12.21
CA GLY A 58 -9.80 1.00 12.98
C GLY A 58 -8.99 1.93 12.08
N LYS A 59 -8.55 3.10 12.54
CA LYS A 59 -7.76 4.07 11.75
C LYS A 59 -6.24 3.90 12.02
N LYS A 60 -5.55 3.00 11.31
CA LYS A 60 -4.09 3.10 11.08
C LYS A 60 -3.93 4.35 10.26
N LYS A 61 -3.09 5.24 10.75
CA LYS A 61 -2.52 6.32 9.96
C LYS A 61 -1.16 5.81 9.53
N TRP A 62 -0.99 5.59 8.24
CA TRP A 62 0.36 5.44 7.69
C TRP A 62 1.02 6.82 7.75
N PRO A 63 2.31 6.90 8.15
CA PRO A 63 3.02 8.17 8.11
C PRO A 63 3.06 8.63 6.65
N GLN A 64 2.29 9.66 6.32
CA GLN A 64 2.40 10.34 5.04
C GLN A 64 3.63 11.25 5.13
N LYS A 65 4.63 10.96 4.30
CA LYS A 65 5.83 11.77 4.15
C LYS A 65 5.69 12.63 2.91
#